data_AF-A0A0J7K4Q2-F1
#
_entry.id   AF-A0A0J7K4Q2-F1
#
_cell.length_a   1.000
_cell.length_b   1.000
_cell.length_c   1.000
_cell.angle_alpha   90.00
_cell.angle_beta   90.00
_cell.angle_gamma   90.00
#
_symmetry.space_group_name_H-M   'P 1'
#
loop_
_entity.id
_entity.type
_entity.pdbx_description
1 polymer ?
#
loop_
_entity_poly.entity_id
_entity_poly.type
_entity_poly.pdbx_seq_one_letter_code
_entity_poly.pdbx_strand_id
1 'polypeptide(L)'
;GRIVFIEVGPRLSGGNTHLLVRDLRNDGKSQVELALDSYLALDPPEPALTIRHGVRVYVICHAHGVLKEYRHIEKIEGLPSFRRTSFKYLPGDRIAPTKDLATDVGWIDLANEDHQALCRDEAELSMYITAGVIHVAVD
;
A
#
# COMPACT_ATOMS: atom_id res chain seq x y z
N GLY A 1 -9.05 -26.39 6.01
CA GLY A 1 -10.01 -25.60 5.21
C GLY A 1 -9.93 -26.04 3.76
N ARG A 2 -11.03 -26.01 3.01
CA ARG A 2 -11.02 -26.27 1.56
C ARG A 2 -10.62 -24.99 0.82
N ILE A 3 -9.66 -25.08 -0.10
CA ILE A 3 -9.26 -23.97 -0.97
C ILE A 3 -10.30 -23.86 -2.10
N VAL A 4 -10.77 -22.64 -2.39
CA VAL A 4 -11.72 -22.32 -3.46
C VAL A 4 -11.21 -21.07 -4.19
N PHE A 5 -11.19 -21.09 -5.53
CA PHE A 5 -10.87 -19.91 -6.34
C PHE A 5 -12.12 -19.06 -6.52
N ILE A 6 -12.03 -17.78 -6.17
CA ILE A 6 -13.12 -16.81 -6.32
C ILE A 6 -13.08 -16.16 -7.71
N GLU A 7 -11.92 -15.63 -8.10
CA GLU A 7 -11.69 -14.95 -9.38
C GLU A 7 -10.23 -15.11 -9.81
N VAL A 8 -9.97 -15.20 -11.11
CA VAL A 8 -8.63 -15.16 -11.70
C VAL A 8 -8.66 -14.21 -12.91
N GLY A 9 -7.78 -13.21 -12.91
CA GLY A 9 -7.62 -12.27 -14.02
C GLY A 9 -6.23 -12.36 -14.64
N PRO A 10 -6.10 -12.44 -15.98
CA PRO A 10 -4.80 -12.46 -16.66
C PRO A 10 -4.21 -11.04 -16.80
N ARG A 11 -4.09 -10.35 -15.66
CA ARG A 11 -3.62 -8.97 -15.57
C ARG A 11 -2.87 -8.74 -14.27
N LEU A 12 -2.19 -7.60 -14.21
CA LEU A 12 -1.59 -7.09 -12.98
C LEU A 12 -2.66 -6.86 -11.91
N SER A 13 -2.31 -7.08 -10.65
CA SER A 13 -3.11 -6.63 -9.53
C SER A 13 -3.23 -5.10 -9.54
N GLY A 14 -4.44 -4.59 -9.32
CA GLY A 14 -4.73 -3.16 -9.33
C GLY A 14 -4.10 -2.42 -8.14
N GLY A 15 -4.35 -1.11 -8.06
CA GLY A 15 -3.93 -0.26 -6.95
C GLY A 15 -2.41 -0.12 -6.81
N ASN A 16 -1.62 -0.38 -7.85
CA ASN A 16 -0.15 -0.42 -7.75
C ASN A 16 0.39 -1.49 -6.78
N THR A 17 -0.35 -2.58 -6.51
CA THR A 17 0.13 -3.68 -5.65
C THR A 17 1.41 -4.33 -6.20
N HIS A 18 1.63 -4.27 -7.52
CA HIS A 18 2.88 -4.74 -8.13
C HIS A 18 4.11 -4.06 -7.52
N LEU A 19 4.01 -2.79 -7.08
CA LEU A 19 5.12 -2.08 -6.44
C LEU A 19 5.47 -2.64 -5.05
N LEU A 20 4.47 -3.07 -4.27
CA LEU A 20 4.72 -3.77 -3.02
C LEU A 20 5.34 -5.14 -3.29
N VAL A 21 4.82 -5.88 -4.28
CA VAL A 21 5.41 -7.17 -4.69
C VAL A 21 6.89 -7.01 -5.07
N ARG A 22 7.24 -5.91 -5.75
CA ARG A 22 8.62 -5.57 -6.09
C ARG A 22 9.51 -5.50 -4.85
N ASP A 23 9.04 -4.85 -3.79
CA ASP A 23 9.78 -4.69 -2.53
C ASP A 23 9.93 -6.00 -1.77
N LEU A 24 9.04 -6.98 -2.02
CA LEU A 24 9.05 -8.27 -1.32
C LEU A 24 9.91 -9.34 -1.99
N ARG A 25 10.31 -9.11 -3.23
CA ARG A 25 11.08 -10.07 -4.04
C ARG A 25 12.58 -9.81 -3.96
N ASN A 26 13.37 -10.87 -3.99
CA ASN A 26 14.83 -10.79 -3.97
C ASN A 26 15.42 -10.13 -5.21
N ASP A 27 14.79 -10.36 -6.35
CA ASP A 27 15.23 -9.82 -7.63
C ASP A 27 14.75 -8.38 -7.85
N GLY A 28 13.93 -7.84 -6.95
CA GLY A 28 13.38 -6.49 -7.07
C GLY A 28 12.54 -6.28 -8.34
N LYS A 29 12.02 -7.34 -8.96
CA LYS A 29 11.13 -7.25 -10.14
C LYS A 29 9.68 -7.18 -9.69
N SER A 30 8.88 -6.29 -10.28
CA SER A 30 7.42 -6.30 -10.09
C SER A 30 6.75 -7.21 -11.13
N GLN A 31 5.42 -7.37 -11.02
CA GLN A 31 4.65 -8.07 -12.04
C GLN A 31 4.76 -7.42 -13.43
N VAL A 32 5.11 -6.12 -13.52
CA VAL A 32 5.32 -5.42 -14.81
C VAL A 32 6.58 -5.93 -15.49
N GLU A 33 7.73 -5.93 -14.80
CA GLU A 33 8.99 -6.41 -15.37
C GLU A 33 8.90 -7.91 -15.73
N LEU A 34 8.24 -8.72 -14.89
CA LEU A 34 8.02 -10.14 -15.18
C LEU A 34 7.13 -10.36 -16.41
N ALA A 35 6.08 -9.55 -16.58
CA ALA A 35 5.22 -9.62 -17.76
C ALA A 35 5.99 -9.23 -19.04
N LEU A 36 6.87 -8.23 -18.96
CA LEU A 36 7.72 -7.82 -20.08
C LEU A 36 8.75 -8.90 -20.42
N ASP A 37 9.44 -9.47 -19.44
CA ASP A 37 10.39 -10.56 -19.65
C ASP A 37 9.72 -11.74 -20.37
N SER A 38 8.53 -12.14 -19.88
CA SER A 38 7.74 -13.20 -20.50
C SER A 38 7.28 -12.86 -21.91
N TYR A 39 6.82 -11.63 -22.16
CA TYR A 39 6.38 -11.19 -23.47
C TYR A 39 7.52 -11.17 -24.50
N LEU A 40 8.71 -10.79 -24.06
CA LEU A 40 9.92 -10.75 -24.90
C LEU A 40 10.57 -12.12 -25.09
N ALA A 41 9.98 -13.19 -24.54
CA ALA A 41 10.56 -14.53 -24.51
C ALA A 41 11.99 -14.57 -23.95
N LEU A 42 12.30 -13.65 -23.03
CA LEU A 42 13.43 -13.84 -22.14
C LEU A 42 13.07 -14.99 -21.21
N ASP A 43 14.03 -15.86 -20.88
CA ASP A 43 13.78 -16.98 -19.97
C ASP A 43 13.05 -16.44 -18.73
N PRO A 44 11.79 -16.87 -18.48
CA PRO A 44 11.03 -16.34 -17.38
C PRO A 44 11.82 -16.66 -16.11
N PRO A 45 12.16 -15.66 -15.28
CA PRO A 45 12.93 -15.93 -14.08
C PRO A 45 12.16 -16.97 -13.26
N GLU A 46 12.89 -17.93 -12.67
CA GLU A 46 12.30 -18.87 -11.71
C GLU A 46 11.43 -18.10 -10.72
N PRO A 47 10.30 -18.67 -10.26
CA PRO A 47 9.41 -17.99 -9.33
C PRO A 47 10.20 -17.58 -8.09
N ALA A 48 10.61 -16.30 -8.05
CA ALA A 48 11.49 -15.84 -6.99
C ALA A 48 10.77 -15.94 -5.65
N LEU A 49 11.45 -16.55 -4.70
CA LEU A 49 10.99 -16.63 -3.33
C LEU A 49 10.82 -15.22 -2.77
N THR A 50 9.67 -14.94 -2.18
CA THR A 50 9.48 -13.75 -1.34
C THR A 50 10.20 -13.99 -0.02
N ILE A 51 11.25 -13.23 0.29
CA ILE A 51 11.95 -13.33 1.59
C ILE A 51 11.43 -12.34 2.63
N ARG A 52 10.48 -11.48 2.24
CA ARG A 52 9.92 -10.43 3.07
C ARG A 52 8.41 -10.61 3.20
N HIS A 53 7.91 -10.08 4.29
CA HIS A 53 6.49 -9.88 4.56
C HIS A 53 6.12 -8.43 4.18
N GLY A 54 4.91 -8.22 3.68
CA GLY A 54 4.42 -6.89 3.38
C GLY A 54 2.93 -6.76 3.61
N VAL A 55 2.53 -5.55 3.96
CA VAL A 55 1.12 -5.18 4.16
C VAL A 55 0.88 -3.81 3.55
N ARG A 56 -0.32 -3.65 3.00
CA ARG A 56 -0.86 -2.37 2.55
C ARG A 56 -1.98 -1.96 3.48
N VAL A 57 -1.90 -0.75 4.00
CA VAL A 57 -2.92 -0.16 4.87
C VAL A 57 -3.56 1.01 4.15
N TYR A 58 -4.86 0.92 3.88
CA TYR A 58 -5.63 2.02 3.30
C TYR A 58 -5.97 3.06 4.37
N VAL A 59 -5.85 4.33 4.01
CA VAL A 59 -6.18 5.45 4.91
C VAL A 59 -7.63 5.86 4.66
N ILE A 60 -8.45 5.78 5.70
CA ILE A 60 -9.89 6.05 5.64
C ILE A 60 -10.17 7.49 6.08
N CYS A 61 -10.85 8.26 5.24
CA CYS A 61 -11.39 9.57 5.62
C CYS A 61 -12.83 9.44 6.08
N HIS A 62 -13.18 10.04 7.21
CA HIS A 62 -14.56 10.11 7.71
C HIS A 62 -15.19 11.50 7.52
N ALA A 63 -14.42 12.49 7.08
CA ALA A 63 -14.84 13.89 7.00
C ALA A 63 -14.98 14.36 5.55
N HIS A 64 -15.73 15.45 5.37
CA HIS A 64 -15.79 16.22 4.12
C HIS A 64 -15.17 17.59 4.34
N GLY A 65 -14.45 18.11 3.36
CA GLY A 65 -13.95 19.48 3.37
C GLY A 65 -12.62 19.63 2.63
N VAL A 66 -11.87 20.67 2.99
CA VAL A 66 -10.57 20.96 2.38
C VAL A 66 -9.45 20.32 3.20
N LEU A 67 -8.64 19.46 2.58
CA LEU A 67 -7.47 18.87 3.19
C LEU A 67 -6.48 19.98 3.58
N LYS A 68 -6.12 20.05 4.86
CA LYS A 68 -5.13 21.01 5.36
C LYS A 68 -3.74 20.42 5.38
N GLU A 69 -3.63 19.20 5.87
CA GLU A 69 -2.36 18.50 6.02
C GLU A 69 -2.59 17.01 6.27
N TYR A 70 -1.55 16.22 6.06
CA TYR A 70 -1.46 14.88 6.62
C TYR A 70 -0.64 14.94 7.91
N ARG A 71 -1.25 14.55 9.03
CA ARG A 71 -0.60 14.50 10.34
C ARG A 71 0.18 13.20 10.51
N HIS A 72 1.15 13.24 11.40
CA HIS A 72 1.96 12.09 11.81
C HIS A 72 2.83 11.46 10.70
N ILE A 73 2.93 12.08 9.53
CA ILE A 73 3.68 11.52 8.39
C ILE A 73 5.15 11.27 8.74
N GLU A 74 5.83 12.21 9.40
CA GLU A 74 7.22 12.00 9.81
C GLU A 74 7.41 10.78 10.73
N LYS A 75 6.42 10.50 11.60
CA LYS A 75 6.46 9.32 12.49
C LYS A 75 6.22 8.03 11.71
N ILE A 76 5.27 8.07 10.78
CA ILE A 76 4.94 6.93 9.89
C ILE A 76 6.14 6.60 9.00
N GLU A 77 6.80 7.61 8.42
CA GLU A 77 7.99 7.44 7.60
C GLU A 77 9.19 6.94 8.40
N GLY A 78 9.21 7.21 9.72
CA GLY A 78 10.21 6.69 10.65
C GLY A 78 10.03 5.22 11.04
N LEU A 79 8.91 4.57 10.67
CA LEU A 79 8.69 3.16 10.99
C LEU A 79 9.72 2.28 10.22
N PRO A 80 10.38 1.31 10.87
CA PRO A 80 11.40 0.47 10.22
C PRO A 80 10.92 -0.28 8.97
N SER A 81 9.64 -0.66 8.93
CA SER A 81 9.02 -1.33 7.79
C SER A 81 8.47 -0.40 6.72
N PHE A 82 8.48 0.93 6.92
CA PHE A 82 7.92 1.88 5.95
C PHE A 82 8.58 1.77 4.57
N ARG A 83 7.76 1.82 3.51
CA ARG A 83 8.24 1.85 2.12
C ARG A 83 7.80 3.07 1.36
N ARG A 84 6.51 3.40 1.42
CA ARG A 84 5.94 4.52 0.67
C ARG A 84 4.55 4.88 1.17
N THR A 85 4.18 6.13 0.92
CA THR A 85 2.80 6.60 0.87
C THR A 85 2.36 6.73 -0.59
N SER A 86 1.08 6.55 -0.85
CA SER A 86 0.46 6.88 -2.14
C SER A 86 -0.88 7.55 -1.85
N PHE A 87 -0.86 8.87 -1.74
CA PHE A 87 -2.05 9.68 -1.50
C PHE A 87 -2.53 10.33 -2.79
N LYS A 88 -3.85 10.38 -2.96
CA LYS A 88 -4.50 10.94 -4.15
C LYS A 88 -4.73 12.45 -4.08
N TYR A 89 -4.65 13.03 -2.88
CA TYR A 89 -5.00 14.42 -2.60
C TYR A 89 -3.83 15.17 -2.00
N LEU A 90 -3.71 16.45 -2.34
CA LEU A 90 -2.75 17.40 -1.79
C LEU A 90 -3.45 18.39 -0.85
N PRO A 91 -2.73 19.02 0.10
CA PRO A 91 -3.25 20.15 0.84
C PRO A 91 -3.88 21.21 -0.07
N GLY A 92 -5.12 21.61 0.24
CA GLY A 92 -5.93 22.50 -0.59
C GLY A 92 -7.00 21.76 -1.42
N ASP A 93 -6.85 20.46 -1.65
CA ASP A 93 -7.86 19.68 -2.36
C ASP A 93 -9.10 19.44 -1.50
N ARG A 94 -10.26 19.32 -2.17
CA ARG A 94 -11.49 18.87 -1.54
C ARG A 94 -11.51 17.36 -1.44
N ILE A 95 -11.78 16.86 -0.24
CA ILE A 95 -11.89 15.44 0.03
C ILE A 95 -13.28 15.10 0.56
N ALA A 96 -13.74 13.89 0.26
CA ALA A 96 -14.99 13.33 0.76
C ALA A 96 -14.70 12.10 1.64
N PRO A 97 -15.68 11.70 2.49
CA PRO A 97 -15.55 10.47 3.26
C PRO A 97 -15.35 9.27 2.33
N THR A 98 -14.43 8.39 2.71
CA THR A 98 -14.15 7.15 2.01
C THR A 98 -15.33 6.20 2.16
N LYS A 99 -15.84 5.71 1.02
CA LYS A 99 -16.95 4.74 0.95
C LYS A 99 -16.51 3.41 0.35
N ASP A 100 -15.52 3.46 -0.53
CA ASP A 100 -15.00 2.35 -1.33
C ASP A 100 -13.58 2.66 -1.81
N LEU A 101 -13.01 1.76 -2.62
CA LEU A 101 -11.67 1.93 -3.21
C LEU A 101 -11.59 3.05 -4.27
N ALA A 102 -12.70 3.55 -4.79
CA ALA A 102 -12.68 4.67 -5.73
C ALA A 102 -12.55 6.00 -5.00
N THR A 103 -13.12 6.08 -3.79
CA THR A 103 -13.18 7.26 -2.91
C THR A 103 -12.16 7.22 -1.77
N ASP A 104 -11.21 6.29 -1.80
CA ASP A 104 -10.12 6.23 -0.82
C ASP A 104 -9.18 7.44 -0.95
N VAL A 105 -8.50 7.76 0.14
CA VAL A 105 -7.49 8.83 0.17
C VAL A 105 -6.14 8.34 -0.33
N GLY A 106 -5.92 7.03 -0.23
CA GLY A 106 -4.69 6.37 -0.59
C GLY A 106 -4.31 5.31 0.41
N TRP A 107 -3.05 4.89 0.36
CA TRP A 107 -2.53 3.82 1.20
C TRP A 107 -1.07 4.05 1.60
N ILE A 108 -0.63 3.25 2.56
CA ILE A 108 0.73 3.17 3.07
C ILE A 108 1.16 1.72 2.93
N ASP A 109 2.33 1.51 2.35
CA ASP A 109 2.93 0.18 2.21
C ASP A 109 4.03 -0.02 3.25
N LEU A 110 3.97 -1.15 3.96
CA LEU A 110 4.99 -1.62 4.89
C LEU A 110 5.58 -2.94 4.38
N ALA A 111 6.89 -3.12 4.54
CA ALA A 111 7.56 -4.38 4.26
C ALA A 111 8.78 -4.62 5.16
N ASN A 112 8.89 -5.82 5.72
CA ASN A 112 9.98 -6.24 6.60
C ASN A 112 10.34 -7.72 6.39
N GLU A 113 11.59 -8.10 6.65
CA GLU A 113 12.02 -9.51 6.66
C GLU A 113 11.51 -10.23 7.92
N ASP A 114 11.45 -9.53 9.06
CA ASP A 114 10.85 -10.06 10.29
C ASP A 114 9.34 -9.78 10.30
N HIS A 115 8.55 -10.85 10.20
CA HIS A 115 7.09 -10.79 10.31
C HIS A 115 6.61 -10.12 11.61
N GLN A 116 7.28 -10.38 12.73
CA GLN A 116 6.89 -9.81 14.02
C GLN A 116 7.18 -8.31 14.07
N ALA A 117 8.27 -7.86 13.45
CA ALA A 117 8.55 -6.44 13.28
C ALA A 117 7.48 -5.77 12.40
N LEU A 118 7.10 -6.39 11.29
CA LEU A 118 6.01 -5.89 10.44
C LEU A 118 4.71 -5.73 11.22
N CYS A 119 4.30 -6.74 12.00
CA CYS A 119 3.07 -6.67 12.78
C CYS A 119 3.09 -5.57 13.85
N ARG A 120 4.26 -5.31 14.48
CA ARG A 120 4.40 -4.21 15.44
C ARG A 120 4.24 -2.85 14.77
N ASP A 121 4.92 -2.64 13.64
CA ASP A 121 4.83 -1.39 12.90
C ASP A 121 3.42 -1.18 12.30
N GLU A 122 2.76 -2.24 11.84
CA GLU A 122 1.37 -2.19 11.38
C GLU A 122 0.42 -1.76 12.51
N ALA A 123 0.60 -2.31 13.71
CA ALA A 123 -0.17 -1.91 14.88
C ALA A 123 0.08 -0.45 15.27
N GLU A 124 1.34 0.00 15.23
CA GLU A 124 1.70 1.40 15.48
C GLU A 124 1.11 2.34 14.42
N LEU A 125 1.19 1.98 13.15
CA LEU A 125 0.55 2.70 12.06
C LEU A 125 -0.96 2.84 12.28
N SER A 126 -1.63 1.78 12.73
CA SER A 126 -3.06 1.82 13.05
C SER A 126 -3.38 2.84 14.14
N MET A 127 -2.48 3.07 15.10
CA MET A 127 -2.65 4.11 16.12
C MET A 127 -2.58 5.51 15.50
N TYR A 128 -1.63 5.77 14.59
CA TYR A 128 -1.55 7.05 13.89
C TYR A 128 -2.77 7.31 13.02
N ILE A 129 -3.23 6.31 12.26
CA ILE A 129 -4.44 6.41 11.43
C ILE A 129 -5.65 6.77 12.30
N THR A 130 -5.82 6.08 13.43
CA THR A 130 -6.93 6.31 14.37
C THR A 130 -6.85 7.69 15.04
N ALA A 131 -5.64 8.18 15.34
CA ALA A 131 -5.42 9.51 15.89
C ALA A 131 -5.75 10.65 14.90
N GLY A 132 -5.97 10.32 13.63
CA GLY A 132 -6.39 11.26 12.59
C GLY A 132 -5.21 11.73 11.73
N VAL A 133 -4.74 10.85 10.84
CA VAL A 133 -3.77 11.20 9.79
C VAL A 133 -4.31 12.29 8.86
N ILE A 134 -5.62 12.31 8.60
CA ILE A 134 -6.23 13.26 7.69
C ILE A 134 -6.81 14.43 8.48
N HIS A 135 -6.27 15.64 8.29
CA HIS A 135 -6.79 16.84 8.91
C HIS A 135 -7.52 17.71 7.86
N VAL A 136 -8.82 17.89 8.09
CA VAL A 136 -9.73 18.60 7.18
C VAL A 136 -10.28 19.83 7.89
N ALA A 137 -10.33 20.97 7.19
CA ALA A 137 -11.15 22.09 7.66
C ALA A 137 -12.58 21.90 7.17
N VAL A 138 -13.52 22.02 8.09
CA VAL A 138 -14.95 22.04 7.79
C VAL A 138 -15.25 23.39 7.13
N ASP A 139 -15.93 23.33 5.98
CA ASP A 139 -16.47 24.51 5.29
C ASP A 139 -17.59 25.17 6.12
#